data_AF-A0A6P1E6N0-F1
#
_entry.id   AF-A0A6P1E6N0-F1
#
_cell.length_a   1.000
_cell.length_b   1.000
_cell.length_c   1.000
_cell.angle_alpha   90.00
_cell.angle_beta   90.00
_cell.angle_gamma   90.00
#
_symmetry.space_group_name_H-M   'P 1'
#
loop_
_entity.id
_entity.type
_entity.pdbx_description
1 polymer ?
#
loop_
_entity_poly.entity_id
_entity_poly.type
_entity_poly.pdbx_seq_one_letter_code
_entity_poly.pdbx_strand_id
1 'polypeptide(L)'
;MSDPAGRLKIQLQRSSAGIRCTICSSRPLRAPSMLEGRSSAEVAALLPLLYSICAKAQSHACAGALESAMGLSALPETRYRRQLTLMLESIREHLWRMLLDWPRLSGETAQREPLAALVAQVRALFSLADPASRLFRPGGESAASE
;
A
#
# COMPACT_ATOMS: atom_id res chain seq x y z
N MET A 1 12.39 4.25 21.60
CA MET A 1 11.28 4.35 20.62
C MET A 1 11.08 2.97 20.02
N SER A 2 9.87 2.38 20.09
CA SER A 2 9.59 1.09 19.44
C SER A 2 9.71 1.24 17.93
N ASP A 3 10.33 0.27 17.25
CA ASP A 3 10.34 0.19 15.79
C ASP A 3 8.88 0.02 15.28
N PRO A 4 8.32 1.00 14.55
CA PRO A 4 6.94 0.94 14.07
C PRO A 4 6.74 -0.14 13.00
N ALA A 5 7.80 -0.60 12.33
CA ALA A 5 7.70 -1.71 11.39
C ALA A 5 7.35 -3.03 12.11
N GLY A 6 7.72 -3.13 13.40
CA GLY A 6 7.65 -4.36 14.18
C GLY A 6 8.67 -5.40 13.70
N ARG A 7 8.69 -6.54 14.39
CA ARG A 7 9.52 -7.70 14.02
C ARG A 7 8.67 -8.95 13.98
N LEU A 8 9.03 -9.86 13.10
CA LEU A 8 8.52 -11.22 13.11
C LEU A 8 9.51 -12.11 13.85
N LYS A 9 9.03 -12.81 14.88
CA LYS A 9 9.74 -13.90 15.53
C LYS A 9 9.20 -15.20 14.95
N ILE A 10 10.03 -15.89 14.18
CA ILE A 10 9.70 -17.17 13.56
C ILE A 10 10.46 -18.25 14.33
N GLN A 11 9.75 -19.20 14.93
CA GLN A 11 10.32 -20.33 15.65
C GLN A 11 10.02 -21.62 14.88
N LEU A 12 11.06 -22.38 14.57
CA LEU A 12 10.96 -23.70 13.95
C LEU A 12 11.34 -24.76 14.97
N GLN A 13 10.45 -25.73 15.22
CA GLN A 13 10.68 -26.87 16.11
C GLN A 13 10.57 -28.15 15.30
N ARG A 14 11.67 -28.90 15.20
CA ARG A 14 11.70 -30.19 14.50
C ARG A 14 11.29 -31.32 15.45
N SER A 15 10.44 -32.22 14.97
CA SER A 15 9.99 -33.43 15.66
C SER A 15 10.01 -34.63 14.70
N SER A 16 9.78 -35.84 15.21
CA SER A 16 9.59 -37.04 14.39
C SER A 16 8.38 -36.96 13.44
N ALA A 17 7.40 -36.10 13.75
CA ALA A 17 6.20 -35.88 12.94
C ALA A 17 6.34 -34.72 11.91
N GLY A 18 7.51 -34.07 11.85
CA GLY A 18 7.77 -32.93 10.96
C GLY A 18 8.22 -31.66 11.67
N ILE A 19 8.06 -30.50 11.02
CA ILE A 19 8.49 -29.19 11.53
C ILE A 19 7.26 -28.39 11.95
N ARG A 20 7.20 -27.99 13.23
CA ARG A 20 6.25 -27.00 13.72
C ARG A 20 6.83 -25.60 13.51
N CYS A 21 6.06 -24.72 12.90
CA CYS A 21 6.39 -23.30 12.72
C CYS A 21 5.46 -22.43 13.59
N THR A 22 6.03 -21.52 14.36
CA THR A 22 5.28 -20.51 15.12
C THR A 22 5.75 -19.12 14.72
N ILE A 23 4.81 -18.23 14.41
CA ILE A 23 5.08 -16.87 13.96
C ILE A 23 4.43 -15.89 14.92
N CYS A 24 5.23 -15.03 15.56
CA CYS A 24 4.74 -13.96 16.41
C CYS A 24 5.16 -12.60 15.82
N SER A 25 4.22 -11.66 15.71
CA SER A 25 4.51 -10.29 15.26
C SER A 25 4.50 -9.32 16.43
N SER A 26 5.51 -8.46 16.51
CA SER A 26 5.55 -7.36 17.48
C SER A 26 4.98 -6.05 16.91
N ARG A 27 4.44 -6.06 15.68
CA ARG A 27 3.91 -4.84 15.05
C ARG A 27 2.75 -4.28 15.89
N PRO A 28 2.80 -3.01 16.32
CA PRO A 28 1.67 -2.39 17.01
C PRO A 28 0.48 -2.24 16.06
N LEU A 29 -0.66 -2.86 16.36
CA LEU A 29 -1.88 -2.79 15.56
C LEU A 29 -2.80 -1.63 15.99
N ARG A 30 -2.20 -0.47 16.29
CA ARG A 30 -2.94 0.72 16.77
C ARG A 30 -3.28 1.73 15.69
N ALA A 31 -2.62 1.69 14.53
CA ALA A 31 -2.92 2.61 13.44
C ALA A 31 -4.38 2.53 12.94
N PRO A 32 -5.01 1.35 12.81
CA PRO A 32 -6.40 1.26 12.38
C PRO A 32 -7.40 1.92 13.34
N SER A 33 -7.15 1.90 14.65
CA SER A 33 -8.08 2.49 15.62
C SER A 33 -8.17 4.02 15.50
N MET A 34 -7.22 4.65 14.80
CA MET A 34 -7.30 6.08 14.47
C MET A 34 -8.42 6.40 13.48
N LEU A 35 -9.01 5.39 12.83
CA LEU A 35 -10.13 5.55 11.88
C LEU A 35 -11.49 5.49 12.56
N GLU A 36 -11.56 4.98 13.79
CA GLU A 36 -12.81 4.81 14.52
C GLU A 36 -13.48 6.17 14.80
N GLY A 37 -14.79 6.24 14.58
CA GLY A 37 -15.59 7.46 14.78
C GLY A 37 -15.40 8.55 13.71
N ARG A 38 -14.55 8.34 12.70
CA ARG A 38 -14.35 9.30 11.60
C ARG A 38 -15.36 9.12 10.47
N SER A 39 -15.63 10.22 9.77
CA SER A 39 -16.40 10.21 8.54
C SER A 39 -15.66 9.50 7.39
N SER A 40 -16.38 9.05 6.38
CA SER A 40 -15.82 8.44 5.17
C SER A 40 -14.79 9.33 4.47
N ALA A 41 -15.05 10.64 4.40
CA ALA A 41 -14.16 11.62 3.82
C ALA A 41 -12.84 11.74 4.61
N GLU A 42 -12.92 11.78 5.94
CA GLU A 42 -11.74 11.80 6.80
C GLU A 42 -10.94 10.50 6.71
N VAL A 43 -11.60 9.34 6.67
CA VAL A 43 -10.93 8.04 6.49
C VAL A 43 -10.18 8.00 5.15
N ALA A 44 -10.82 8.42 4.06
CA ALA A 44 -10.21 8.46 2.73
C ALA A 44 -8.98 9.38 2.66
N ALA A 45 -8.97 10.49 3.41
CA ALA A 45 -7.84 11.40 3.51
C ALA A 45 -6.72 10.86 4.41
N LEU A 46 -7.08 10.20 5.53
CA LEU A 46 -6.13 9.79 6.56
C LEU A 46 -5.42 8.46 6.24
N LEU A 47 -6.13 7.48 5.68
CA LEU A 47 -5.59 6.13 5.49
C LEU A 47 -4.26 6.08 4.70
N PRO A 48 -4.09 6.84 3.60
CA PRO A 48 -2.84 6.83 2.83
C PRO A 48 -1.66 7.45 3.61
N LEU A 49 -1.94 8.34 4.55
CA LEU A 49 -0.94 8.96 5.42
C LEU A 49 -0.48 8.00 6.52
N LEU A 50 -1.42 7.22 7.08
CA LEU A 50 -1.10 6.19 8.08
C LEU A 50 -0.23 5.07 7.50
N TYR A 51 -0.41 4.76 6.22
CA TYR A 51 0.27 3.66 5.53
C TYR A 51 1.04 4.16 4.31
N SER A 52 1.95 5.12 4.52
CA SER A 52 2.63 5.87 3.45
C SER A 52 3.45 5.02 2.47
N ILE A 53 3.95 3.85 2.88
CA ILE A 53 4.70 2.92 2.01
C ILE A 53 3.80 2.37 0.89
N CYS A 54 2.54 2.09 1.19
CA CYS A 54 1.57 1.56 0.23
C CYS A 54 0.36 2.50 0.08
N ALA A 55 0.63 3.80 0.10
CA ALA A 55 -0.40 4.84 0.15
C ALA A 55 -1.43 4.67 -0.98
N LYS A 56 -1.01 4.35 -2.21
CA LYS A 56 -1.92 4.20 -3.36
C LYS A 56 -2.76 2.93 -3.27
N ALA A 57 -2.18 1.82 -2.83
CA ALA A 57 -2.93 0.60 -2.57
C ALA A 57 -3.98 0.79 -1.45
N GLN A 58 -3.63 1.56 -0.43
CA GLN A 58 -4.55 1.88 0.67
C GLN A 58 -5.66 2.82 0.21
N SER A 59 -5.34 3.85 -0.59
CA SER A 59 -6.34 4.68 -1.26
C SER A 59 -7.28 3.84 -2.14
N HIS A 60 -6.74 2.88 -2.90
CA HIS A 60 -7.51 1.98 -3.76
C HIS A 60 -8.50 1.13 -2.95
N ALA A 61 -8.01 0.46 -1.90
CA ALA A 61 -8.83 -0.37 -1.03
C ALA A 61 -9.90 0.46 -0.30
N CYS A 62 -9.54 1.65 0.19
CA CYS A 62 -10.47 2.56 0.86
C CYS A 62 -11.60 3.01 -0.07
N ALA A 63 -11.26 3.47 -1.28
CA ALA A 63 -12.25 3.89 -2.26
C ALA A 63 -13.24 2.76 -2.58
N GLY A 64 -12.73 1.56 -2.85
CA GLY A 64 -13.57 0.40 -3.15
C GLY A 64 -14.47 -0.03 -1.98
N ALA A 65 -13.95 -0.01 -0.74
CA ALA A 65 -14.73 -0.34 0.45
C ALA A 65 -15.85 0.68 0.70
N LEU A 66 -15.55 1.98 0.58
CA LEU A 66 -16.53 3.04 0.75
C LEU A 66 -17.58 3.03 -0.36
N GLU A 67 -17.16 2.82 -1.62
CA GLU A 67 -18.07 2.66 -2.75
C GLU A 67 -19.03 1.49 -2.53
N SER A 68 -18.51 0.32 -2.14
CA SER A 68 -19.34 -0.85 -1.83
C SER A 68 -20.32 -0.60 -0.68
N ALA A 69 -19.89 0.10 0.38
CA ALA A 69 -20.75 0.40 1.53
C ALA A 69 -21.85 1.41 1.20
N MET A 70 -21.59 2.33 0.25
CA MET A 70 -22.52 3.37 -0.18
C MET A 70 -23.38 2.96 -1.38
N GLY A 71 -23.15 1.78 -1.98
CA GLY A 71 -23.82 1.37 -3.21
C GLY A 71 -23.39 2.17 -4.45
N LEU A 72 -22.18 2.75 -4.43
CA LEU A 72 -21.61 3.51 -5.53
C LEU A 72 -20.74 2.60 -6.41
N SER A 73 -20.61 2.96 -7.69
CA SER A 73 -19.63 2.35 -8.60
C SER A 73 -18.86 3.42 -9.33
N ALA A 74 -17.53 3.36 -9.29
CA ALA A 74 -16.69 4.19 -10.14
C ALA A 74 -16.85 3.84 -11.63
N LEU A 75 -16.62 4.83 -12.50
CA LEU A 75 -16.60 4.65 -13.95
C LEU A 75 -15.51 3.62 -14.36
N PRO A 76 -15.70 2.87 -15.46
CA PRO A 76 -14.71 1.91 -15.95
C PRO A 76 -13.31 2.50 -16.11
N GLU A 77 -13.20 3.71 -16.65
CA GLU A 77 -11.92 4.42 -16.82
C GLU A 77 -11.25 4.74 -15.48
N THR A 78 -12.02 5.21 -14.49
CA THR A 78 -11.52 5.45 -13.13
C THR A 78 -10.96 4.17 -12.53
N ARG A 79 -11.68 3.05 -12.65
CA ARG A 79 -11.21 1.73 -12.16
C ARG A 79 -9.93 1.30 -12.84
N TYR A 80 -9.83 1.49 -14.16
CA TYR A 80 -8.62 1.17 -14.92
C TYR A 80 -7.41 2.01 -14.47
N ARG A 81 -7.57 3.34 -14.36
CA ARG A 81 -6.50 4.26 -13.88
C ARG A 81 -6.06 3.93 -12.45
N ARG A 82 -7.03 3.63 -11.57
CA ARG A 82 -6.80 3.14 -10.20
C ARG A 82 -5.97 1.85 -10.19
N GLN A 83 -6.33 0.87 -11.02
CA GLN A 83 -5.61 -0.40 -11.15
C GLN A 83 -4.18 -0.21 -11.66
N LEU A 84 -3.98 0.61 -12.70
CA LEU A 84 -2.64 0.93 -13.20
C LEU A 84 -1.77 1.59 -12.11
N THR A 85 -2.34 2.51 -11.34
CA THR A 85 -1.65 3.18 -10.23
C THR A 85 -1.23 2.18 -9.14
N LEU A 86 -2.11 1.24 -8.80
CA LEU A 86 -1.80 0.15 -7.87
C LEU A 86 -0.69 -0.76 -8.40
N MET A 87 -0.74 -1.14 -9.68
CA MET A 87 0.30 -1.96 -10.31
C MET A 87 1.66 -1.26 -10.28
N LEU A 88 1.68 0.04 -10.55
CA LEU A 88 2.91 0.82 -10.55
C LEU A 88 3.52 0.95 -9.15
N GLU A 89 2.68 1.13 -8.12
CA GLU A 89 3.13 1.05 -6.71
C GLU A 89 3.69 -0.33 -6.39
N SER A 90 3.01 -1.38 -6.83
CA SER A 90 3.44 -2.76 -6.61
C SER A 90 4.80 -3.01 -7.25
N ILE A 91 5.02 -2.58 -8.50
CA ILE A 91 6.31 -2.72 -9.20
C ILE A 91 7.41 -1.99 -8.42
N ARG A 92 7.16 -0.77 -7.94
CA ARG A 92 8.11 -0.01 -7.11
C ARG A 92 8.50 -0.79 -5.86
N GLU A 93 7.54 -1.33 -5.12
CA GLU A 93 7.80 -2.10 -3.89
C GLU A 93 8.56 -3.40 -4.16
N HIS A 94 8.26 -4.11 -5.26
CA HIS A 94 9.01 -5.30 -5.65
C HIS A 94 10.46 -4.95 -5.99
N LEU A 95 10.68 -3.92 -6.80
CA LEU A 95 12.02 -3.48 -7.18
C LEU A 95 12.82 -2.96 -5.97
N TRP A 96 12.16 -2.36 -4.98
CA TRP A 96 12.81 -2.05 -3.70
C TRP A 96 13.39 -3.31 -3.05
N ARG A 97 12.60 -4.39 -2.93
CA ARG A 97 13.06 -5.66 -2.35
C ARG A 97 14.18 -6.29 -3.16
N MET A 98 14.02 -6.34 -4.48
CA MET A 98 15.00 -6.94 -5.40
C MET A 98 16.33 -6.19 -5.45
N LEU A 99 16.31 -4.86 -5.37
CA LEU A 99 17.53 -4.04 -5.50
C LEU A 99 18.23 -3.76 -4.17
N LEU A 100 17.51 -3.82 -3.03
CA LEU A 100 18.09 -3.53 -1.72
C LEU A 100 18.17 -4.73 -0.79
N ASP A 101 17.07 -5.45 -0.60
CA ASP A 101 16.99 -6.46 0.46
C ASP A 101 17.58 -7.79 0.03
N TRP A 102 17.24 -8.28 -1.16
CA TRP A 102 17.74 -9.57 -1.64
C TRP A 102 19.26 -9.60 -1.83
N PRO A 103 19.90 -8.57 -2.43
CA PRO A 103 21.36 -8.56 -2.55
C PRO A 103 22.04 -8.67 -1.19
N ARG A 104 21.54 -7.92 -0.18
CA ARG A 104 22.07 -7.99 1.19
C ARG A 104 21.93 -9.38 1.81
N LEU A 105 20.82 -10.07 1.56
CA LEU A 105 20.60 -11.43 2.05
C LEU A 105 21.51 -12.46 1.37
N SER A 106 21.89 -12.20 0.11
CA SER A 106 22.81 -13.03 -0.67
C SER A 106 24.29 -12.65 -0.51
N GLY A 107 24.62 -11.64 0.30
CA GLY A 107 25.99 -11.13 0.46
C GLY A 107 26.49 -10.23 -0.69
N GLU A 108 25.60 -9.79 -1.57
CA GLU A 108 25.85 -8.87 -2.66
C GLU A 108 25.59 -7.39 -2.29
N THR A 109 26.08 -6.48 -3.13
CA THR A 109 25.92 -5.04 -2.92
C THR A 109 24.55 -4.55 -3.38
N ALA A 110 23.86 -3.80 -2.52
CA ALA A 110 22.58 -3.16 -2.84
C ALA A 110 22.71 -2.10 -3.95
N GLN A 111 21.80 -2.12 -4.92
CA GLN A 111 21.77 -1.22 -6.08
C GLN A 111 20.89 0.01 -5.82
N ARG A 112 21.46 1.03 -5.18
CA ARG A 112 20.71 2.22 -4.71
C ARG A 112 20.39 3.22 -5.83
N GLU A 113 21.32 3.44 -6.75
CA GLU A 113 21.19 4.37 -7.88
C GLU A 113 19.98 4.02 -8.78
N PRO A 114 19.84 2.78 -9.31
CA PRO A 114 18.67 2.41 -10.11
C PRO A 114 17.34 2.56 -9.36
N LEU A 115 17.33 2.24 -8.06
CA LEU A 115 16.12 2.39 -7.25
C LEU A 115 15.73 3.87 -7.08
N ALA A 116 16.70 4.76 -6.87
CA ALA A 116 16.42 6.19 -6.76
C ALA A 116 15.82 6.74 -8.05
N ALA A 117 16.38 6.37 -9.22
CA ALA A 117 15.85 6.73 -10.52
C ALA A 117 14.42 6.19 -10.74
N LEU A 118 14.17 4.93 -10.38
CA LEU A 118 12.83 4.33 -10.44
C LEU A 118 11.83 5.09 -9.55
N VAL A 119 12.20 5.39 -8.30
CA VAL A 119 11.32 6.13 -7.37
C VAL A 119 10.97 7.50 -7.93
N ALA A 120 11.90 8.19 -8.59
CA ALA A 120 11.63 9.46 -9.24
C ALA A 120 10.64 9.32 -10.40
N GLN A 121 10.83 8.31 -11.27
CA GLN A 121 9.94 8.03 -12.40
C GLN A 121 8.54 7.65 -11.94
N VAL A 122 8.42 6.77 -10.94
CA VAL A 122 7.12 6.36 -10.38
C VAL A 122 6.39 7.55 -9.75
N ARG A 123 7.10 8.45 -9.05
CA ARG A 123 6.51 9.70 -8.53
C ARG A 123 5.96 10.57 -9.66
N ALA A 124 6.70 10.76 -10.74
CA ALA A 124 6.23 11.52 -11.90
C ALA A 124 4.97 10.89 -12.52
N LEU A 125 4.97 9.57 -12.69
CA LEU A 125 3.81 8.82 -13.21
C LEU A 125 2.59 8.92 -12.29
N PHE A 126 2.76 8.91 -10.96
CA PHE A 126 1.65 9.14 -10.03
C PHE A 126 1.06 10.54 -10.15
N SER A 127 1.89 11.57 -10.32
CA SER A 127 1.42 12.94 -10.52
C SER A 127 0.62 13.08 -11.82
N LEU A 128 1.03 12.37 -12.88
CA LEU A 128 0.29 12.33 -14.15
C LEU A 128 -1.01 11.52 -14.05
N ALA A 129 -1.01 10.45 -13.27
CA ALA A 129 -2.18 9.58 -13.12
C ALA A 129 -3.29 10.23 -12.28
N ASP A 130 -2.96 11.13 -11.36
CA ASP A 130 -3.91 11.77 -10.45
C ASP A 130 -3.55 13.25 -10.17
N PRO A 131 -3.56 14.13 -11.19
CA PRO A 131 -3.11 15.52 -11.06
C PRO A 131 -3.97 16.33 -10.09
N ALA A 132 -5.25 16.00 -9.97
CA ALA A 132 -6.18 16.69 -9.08
C ALA A 132 -6.26 16.07 -7.66
N SER A 133 -5.56 14.97 -7.40
CA SER A 133 -5.70 14.18 -6.17
C SER A 133 -7.16 13.75 -5.89
N ARG A 134 -7.87 13.33 -6.94
CA ARG A 134 -9.28 12.94 -6.92
C ARG A 134 -9.52 11.51 -7.36
N LEU A 135 -8.53 10.85 -7.96
CA LEU A 135 -8.67 9.50 -8.53
C LEU A 135 -9.26 8.50 -7.52
N PHE A 136 -8.90 8.62 -6.25
CA PHE A 136 -9.32 7.72 -5.17
C PHE A 136 -10.48 8.25 -4.31
N ARG A 137 -11.18 9.31 -4.71
CA ARG A 137 -12.43 9.70 -4.03
C ARG A 137 -13.51 8.66 -4.30
N PRO A 138 -14.28 8.22 -3.28
CA PRO A 138 -15.41 7.32 -3.48
C PRO A 138 -16.40 7.87 -4.51
N GLY A 139 -16.86 7.02 -5.44
CA GLY A 139 -17.70 7.42 -6.58
C GLY A 139 -16.89 7.89 -7.80
N GLY A 140 -15.57 8.03 -7.66
CA GLY A 140 -14.67 8.45 -8.74
C GLY A 140 -14.77 9.94 -9.07
N GLU A 141 -14.21 10.32 -10.21
CA GLU A 141 -14.50 11.61 -10.86
C GLU A 141 -15.92 11.51 -11.44
N SER A 142 -16.95 11.47 -10.59
CA SER A 142 -18.32 11.54 -11.09
C SER A 142 -18.43 12.81 -11.93
N ALA A 143 -18.74 12.67 -13.22
CA ALA A 143 -19.40 13.73 -13.93
C ALA A 143 -20.61 14.13 -13.07
N ALA A 144 -20.82 15.43 -12.91
CA ALA A 144 -21.94 15.96 -12.13
C ALA A 144 -23.23 15.18 -12.44
N SER A 145 -23.91 14.73 -11.39
CA SER A 145 -25.26 14.19 -11.50
C SER A 145 -26.15 15.23 -12.17
N GLU A 146 -26.96 14.76 -13.12
CA GLU A 146 -28.04 15.51 -13.80
C GLU A 146 -28.98 16.23 -12.84
#